data_AF-A0AA39IZB5-F1
#
_entry.id   AF-A0AA39IZB5-F1
#
_cell.length_a   1.000
_cell.length_b   1.000
_cell.length_c   1.000
_cell.angle_alpha   90.00
_cell.angle_beta   90.00
_cell.angle_gamma   90.00
#
_symmetry.space_group_name_H-M   'P 1'
#
loop_
_entity.id
_entity.type
_entity.pdbx_description
1 polymer ?
#
loop_
_entity_poly.entity_id
_entity_poly.type
_entity_poly.pdbx_seq_one_letter_code
_entity_poly.pdbx_strand_id
1 'polypeptide(L)'
;MSLCPGYLQVTQFGPDDDYEEDEEIFYVTLELGNIEPVLIPSCDSYHLVGLDTPTPFLQLAGMVLKGRHETLLGTELLLSGAYVLVTH
;
A
#
# COMPACT_ATOMS: atom_id res chain seq x y z
N MET A 1 -34.34 -7.85 24.05
CA MET A 1 -34.54 -8.84 22.97
C MET A 1 -33.42 -8.59 21.97
N SER A 2 -32.66 -9.63 21.60
CA SER A 2 -31.62 -9.52 20.57
C SER A 2 -32.05 -10.30 19.34
N LEU A 3 -31.83 -9.74 18.16
CA LEU A 3 -32.16 -10.36 16.86
C LEU A 3 -31.27 -11.58 16.55
N CYS A 4 -30.06 -11.66 17.14
CA CYS A 4 -29.09 -12.74 16.91
C CYS A 4 -28.44 -13.16 18.24
N PRO A 5 -28.37 -14.47 18.57
CA PRO A 5 -27.68 -14.94 19.77
C PRO A 5 -26.23 -14.43 19.83
N GLY A 6 -25.81 -13.92 20.99
CA GLY A 6 -24.45 -13.38 21.20
C GLY A 6 -24.28 -11.89 20.86
N TYR A 7 -25.30 -11.24 20.29
CA TYR A 7 -25.25 -9.81 19.97
C TYR A 7 -26.13 -9.01 20.93
N LEU A 8 -25.67 -7.81 21.31
CA LEU A 8 -26.42 -6.87 22.13
C LEU A 8 -26.84 -5.67 21.28
N GLN A 9 -28.14 -5.42 21.18
CA GLN A 9 -28.63 -4.20 20.56
C GLN A 9 -28.31 -3.01 21.48
N VAL A 10 -27.65 -1.99 20.93
CA VAL A 10 -27.35 -0.73 21.61
C VAL A 10 -28.08 0.43 20.93
N THR A 11 -28.48 1.42 21.72
CA THR A 11 -29.15 2.65 21.23
C THR A 11 -28.16 3.79 20.99
N GLN A 12 -26.92 3.63 21.46
CA GLN A 12 -25.83 4.57 21.30
C GLN A 12 -24.50 3.82 21.45
N PHE A 13 -23.48 4.21 20.67
CA PHE A 13 -22.11 3.74 20.85
C PHE A 13 -21.45 4.43 22.06
N GLY A 14 -20.33 3.88 22.52
CA GLY A 14 -19.50 4.52 23.56
C GLY A 14 -18.89 5.85 23.08
N PRO A 15 -18.16 6.56 23.96
CA PRO A 15 -17.34 7.71 23.57
C PRO A 15 -16.40 7.34 22.42
N ASP A 16 -16.16 8.27 21.49
CA ASP A 16 -15.28 8.07 20.32
C ASP A 16 -13.78 8.04 20.69
N ASP A 17 -13.45 8.12 21.98
CA ASP A 17 -12.10 8.30 22.51
C ASP A 17 -11.17 7.07 22.31
N ASP A 18 -11.71 5.93 21.87
CA ASP A 18 -10.97 4.68 21.64
C ASP A 18 -10.61 4.45 20.15
N TYR A 19 -10.97 5.37 19.24
CA TYR A 19 -10.51 5.32 17.85
C TYR A 19 -9.24 6.15 17.71
N GLU A 20 -8.12 5.52 17.34
CA GLU A 20 -6.89 6.28 17.03
C GLU A 20 -7.14 7.22 15.85
N GLU A 21 -6.91 8.52 16.05
CA GLU A 21 -7.06 9.56 15.01
C GLU A 21 -6.00 9.47 13.91
N ASP A 22 -5.03 8.58 14.05
CA ASP A 22 -3.91 8.44 13.13
C ASP A 22 -4.35 7.69 11.86
N GLU A 23 -4.32 8.37 10.71
CA GLU A 23 -4.46 7.74 9.40
C GLU A 23 -3.41 6.62 9.24
N GLU A 24 -3.87 5.39 9.06
CA GLU A 24 -3.00 4.24 8.85
C GLU A 24 -2.40 4.30 7.43
N ILE A 25 -1.19 4.84 7.33
CA ILE A 25 -0.43 4.89 6.06
C ILE A 25 0.34 3.59 5.91
N PHE A 26 -0.03 2.79 4.90
CA PHE A 26 0.73 1.62 4.50
C PHE A 26 1.47 1.88 3.18
N TYR A 27 2.70 1.37 3.10
CA TYR A 27 3.50 1.41 1.88
C TYR A 27 3.46 0.05 1.19
N VAL A 28 3.39 0.08 -0.14
CA VAL A 28 3.52 -1.13 -0.97
C VAL A 28 4.68 -0.95 -1.93
N THR A 29 5.46 -2.01 -2.11
CA THR A 29 6.53 -2.04 -3.10
C THR A 29 6.04 -2.71 -4.37
N LEU A 30 6.25 -2.05 -5.52
CA LEU A 30 5.89 -2.57 -6.83
C LEU A 30 7.09 -3.27 -7.45
N GLU A 31 7.08 -4.60 -7.42
CA GLU A 31 8.04 -5.40 -8.17
C GLU A 31 7.57 -5.51 -9.63
N LEU A 32 8.29 -4.84 -10.54
CA LEU A 32 7.88 -4.73 -11.94
C LEU A 32 8.42 -5.87 -12.84
N GLY A 33 9.23 -6.77 -12.28
CA GLY A 33 9.87 -7.84 -13.03
C GLY A 33 10.83 -7.32 -14.11
N ASN A 34 10.86 -7.99 -15.26
CA ASN A 34 11.85 -7.74 -16.31
C ASN A 34 11.40 -6.63 -17.28
N ILE A 35 11.27 -5.40 -16.75
CA ILE A 35 11.07 -4.19 -17.57
C ILE A 35 12.41 -3.65 -18.05
N GLU A 36 12.44 -3.09 -19.26
CA GLU A 36 13.63 -2.40 -19.76
C GLU A 36 14.03 -1.26 -18.81
N PRO A 37 15.25 -1.24 -18.27
CA PRO A 37 15.64 -0.27 -17.23
C PRO A 37 15.49 1.21 -17.63
N VAL A 38 15.56 1.49 -18.94
CA VAL A 38 15.41 2.85 -19.50
C VAL A 38 13.94 3.30 -19.49
N LEU A 39 12.99 2.36 -19.41
CA LEU A 39 11.56 2.68 -19.44
C LEU A 39 11.15 3.51 -18.23
N ILE A 40 11.58 3.11 -17.02
CA ILE A 40 11.17 3.78 -15.77
C ILE A 40 11.58 5.26 -15.74
N PRO A 41 12.86 5.64 -16.00
CA PRO A 41 13.25 7.05 -16.02
C PRO A 41 12.64 7.85 -17.19
N SER A 42 12.19 7.18 -18.24
CA SER A 42 11.60 7.83 -19.43
C SER A 42 10.08 8.05 -19.32
N CYS A 43 9.44 7.52 -18.28
CA CYS A 43 8.01 7.68 -18.03
C CYS A 43 7.75 8.93 -17.19
N ASP A 44 7.04 9.92 -17.75
CA ASP A 44 6.60 11.10 -17.01
C ASP A 44 5.32 10.86 -16.18
N SER A 45 4.65 9.72 -16.41
CA SER A 45 3.38 9.38 -15.76
C SER A 45 3.17 7.88 -15.66
N TYR A 46 2.39 7.47 -14.67
CA TYR A 46 1.86 6.12 -14.52
C TYR A 46 0.38 6.17 -14.13
N HIS A 47 -0.37 5.10 -14.42
CA HIS A 47 -1.73 4.91 -13.93
C HIS A 47 -1.83 3.59 -13.18
N LEU A 48 -2.21 3.64 -11.91
CA LEU A 48 -2.44 2.46 -11.08
C LEU A 48 -3.93 2.38 -10.72
N VAL A 49 -4.55 1.25 -10.99
CA VAL A 49 -5.98 1.02 -10.71
C VAL A 49 -6.20 -0.30 -9.97
N GLY A 50 -7.21 -0.31 -9.10
CA GLY A 50 -7.65 -1.52 -8.39
C GLY A 50 -6.66 -2.02 -7.35
N LEU A 51 -5.94 -1.12 -6.66
CA LEU A 51 -5.00 -1.47 -5.59
C LEU A 51 -5.69 -2.12 -4.37
N ASP A 52 -6.99 -1.89 -4.23
CA ASP A 52 -7.90 -2.51 -3.26
C ASP A 52 -8.45 -3.88 -3.71
N THR A 53 -8.12 -4.31 -4.93
CA THR A 53 -8.59 -5.57 -5.51
C THR A 53 -7.48 -6.63 -5.50
N PRO A 54 -7.81 -7.93 -5.56
CA PRO A 54 -6.79 -8.98 -5.69
C PRO A 54 -5.94 -8.90 -6.98
N THR A 55 -6.30 -8.04 -7.93
CA THR A 55 -5.67 -7.96 -9.26
C THR A 55 -5.56 -6.50 -9.72
N PRO A 56 -4.56 -5.75 -9.22
CA PRO A 56 -4.31 -4.38 -9.67
C PRO A 56 -3.74 -4.36 -11.08
N PHE A 57 -3.86 -3.21 -11.77
CA PHE A 57 -3.24 -2.96 -13.06
C PHE A 57 -2.44 -1.68 -13.04
N LEU A 58 -1.24 -1.72 -13.64
CA LEU A 58 -0.34 -0.59 -13.79
C LEU A 58 -0.10 -0.31 -15.27
N GLN A 59 -0.30 0.93 -15.70
CA GLN A 59 0.06 1.40 -17.03
C GLN A 59 1.33 2.27 -16.95
N LEU A 60 2.34 1.93 -17.75
CA LEU A 60 3.62 2.64 -17.88
C LEU A 60 4.02 2.75 -19.35
N ALA A 61 4.24 3.96 -19.88
CA ALA A 61 4.66 4.21 -21.27
C ALA A 61 3.91 3.41 -22.36
N GLY A 62 2.62 3.13 -22.14
CA GLY A 62 1.78 2.35 -23.06
C GLY A 62 1.77 0.84 -22.82
N MET A 63 2.63 0.31 -21.95
CA MET A 63 2.55 -1.07 -21.45
C MET A 63 1.51 -1.16 -20.33
N VAL A 64 0.75 -2.26 -20.31
CA VAL A 64 -0.19 -2.59 -19.23
C VAL A 64 0.30 -3.84 -18.52
N LEU A 65 0.55 -3.70 -17.22
CA LEU A 65 1.04 -4.74 -16.33
C LEU A 65 -0.10 -5.19 -15.42
N LYS A 66 -0.32 -6.50 -15.35
CA LYS A 66 -1.27 -7.11 -14.42
C LYS A 66 -0.52 -7.53 -13.16
N GLY A 67 -0.95 -7.02 -12.02
CA GLY A 67 -0.35 -7.31 -10.72
C GLY A 67 -1.12 -8.35 -9.90
N ARG A 68 -0.54 -8.68 -8.76
CA ARG A 68 -1.11 -9.45 -7.65
C ARG A 68 -0.46 -8.98 -6.35
N HIS A 69 -1.16 -9.11 -5.24
CA HIS A 69 -0.58 -8.84 -3.92
C HIS A 69 0.20 -10.06 -3.44
N GLU A 70 1.42 -9.84 -2.94
CA GLU A 70 2.25 -10.87 -2.33
C GLU A 70 2.77 -10.35 -0.99
N THR A 71 2.67 -11.17 0.05
CA THR A 71 3.26 -10.86 1.37
C THR A 71 4.64 -11.48 1.43
N LEU A 72 5.67 -10.65 1.62
CA LEU A 72 7.05 -11.12 1.70
C LEU A 72 7.33 -11.83 3.03
N LEU A 73 8.22 -12.82 3.00
CA LEU A 73 8.81 -13.38 4.22
C LEU A 73 9.90 -12.45 4.72
N GLY A 74 9.76 -11.97 5.96
CA GLY A 74 10.72 -11.06 6.59
C GLY A 74 10.32 -9.60 6.46
N THR A 75 11.32 -8.71 6.40
CA THR A 75 11.13 -7.26 6.38
C THR A 75 11.89 -6.66 5.21
N GLU A 76 11.24 -5.78 4.46
CA GLU A 76 11.89 -4.95 3.45
C GLU A 76 12.44 -3.67 4.11
N LEU A 77 13.68 -3.29 3.74
CA LEU A 77 14.32 -2.07 4.24
C LEU A 77 14.41 -1.04 3.10
N LEU A 78 13.69 0.07 3.24
CA LEU A 78 13.76 1.20 2.32
C LEU A 78 14.78 2.22 2.82
N LEU A 79 15.79 2.53 2.00
CA LEU A 79 16.82 3.52 2.31
C LEU A 79 16.60 4.76 1.43
N SER A 80 16.05 5.83 2.02
CA SER A 80 15.66 7.06 1.31
C SER A 80 16.75 8.14 1.24
N GLY A 81 17.97 7.87 1.70
CA GLY A 81 19.08 8.82 1.63
C GLY A 81 20.42 8.26 2.08
N ALA A 82 21.50 8.93 1.65
CA ALA A 82 22.86 8.70 2.12
C ALA A 82 23.36 9.95 2.86
N TYR A 83 23.61 9.83 4.16
CA TYR A 83 24.26 10.89 4.93
C TYR A 83 25.77 10.66 4.90
N VAL A 84 26.53 11.64 4.41
CA VAL A 84 27.99 11.60 4.48
C VAL A 84 28.42 12.13 5.84
N LEU A 85 28.97 11.26 6.68
CA LEU A 85 29.60 11.68 7.92
C LEU A 85 30.98 12.26 7.59
N VAL A 86 31.15 13.58 7.78
CA VAL A 86 32.47 14.23 7.68
C VAL A 86 33.14 14.09 9.04
N THR A 87 34.20 13.29 9.12
CA THR A 87 35.07 13.23 10.31
C THR A 87 36.10 14.37 10.23
N HIS A 88 36.16 15.20 11.27
CA HIS A 88 37.20 16.22 11.46
C HIS A 88 38.56 15.60 11.78
#